data_AF-A0A927TC06-F1
#
_entry.id   AF-A0A927TC06-F1
#
_cell.length_a   1.000
_cell.length_b   1.000
_cell.length_c   1.000
_cell.angle_alpha   90.00
_cell.angle_beta   90.00
_cell.angle_gamma   90.00
#
_symmetry.space_group_name_H-M   'P 1'
#
loop_
_entity.id
_entity.type
_entity.pdbx_description
1 polymer ?
#
loop_
_entity_poly.entity_id
_entity_poly.type
_entity_poly.pdbx_seq_one_letter_code
_entity_poly.pdbx_strand_id
1 'polypeptide(L)'
;MEMLLLIGVVFVWGIKEHLTPKDKKGRAFIIQYDERDKKRLLGVAVAVTVVQLFVVLGMLLASEGVLAVEAGDFCMFLSLATGFLTFVVWLVYFECLGYLKRLKRNGYEVPGKKKDYNMQVCNLPRKEGILLHNEINRESVVLAVLCWLVAAGVFITAIGFWLEYQVIKDMVKICMVLFGIMFICWMVIGYCYWIQRLNSKYRDDVNIQSDLKIRVHFLAGFTFILAMILVSNLCVLVMDQGIQCVCSAREQAQLEEEIDG
;
A
#
# COMPACT_ATOMS: atom_id res chain seq x y z
N MET A 1 24.46 -12.06 -1.52
CA MET A 1 23.73 -13.36 -1.47
C MET A 1 22.88 -13.48 -0.20
N GLU A 2 23.40 -13.10 0.97
CA GLU A 2 22.67 -13.14 2.25
C GLU A 2 21.43 -12.25 2.31
N MET A 3 21.45 -11.07 1.67
CA MET A 3 20.30 -10.16 1.63
C MET A 3 19.08 -10.73 0.88
N LEU A 4 19.29 -11.52 -0.17
CA LEU A 4 18.22 -12.18 -0.94
C LEU A 4 17.60 -13.35 -0.15
N LEU A 5 18.40 -14.07 0.63
CA LEU A 5 17.92 -15.08 1.57
C LEU A 5 17.11 -14.44 2.71
N LEU A 6 17.53 -13.27 3.20
CA LEU A 6 16.81 -12.51 4.22
C LEU A 6 15.46 -12.01 3.70
N ILE A 7 15.40 -11.49 2.47
CA ILE A 7 14.13 -11.09 1.83
C ILE A 7 13.24 -12.32 1.61
N GLY A 8 13.79 -13.46 1.16
CA GLY A 8 13.04 -14.71 1.00
C GLY A 8 12.50 -15.27 2.33
N VAL A 9 13.28 -15.18 3.41
CA VAL A 9 12.85 -15.61 4.76
C VAL A 9 11.81 -14.65 5.34
N VAL A 10 11.97 -13.34 5.18
CA VAL A 10 10.95 -12.34 5.57
C VAL A 10 9.68 -12.49 4.73
N PHE A 11 9.80 -12.85 3.46
CA PHE A 11 8.69 -13.11 2.56
C PHE A 11 7.93 -14.38 2.98
N VAL A 12 8.63 -15.50 3.22
CA VAL A 12 8.02 -16.75 3.69
C VAL A 12 7.46 -16.61 5.10
N TRP A 13 8.15 -15.90 5.99
CA TRP A 13 7.69 -15.65 7.36
C TRP A 13 6.51 -14.68 7.40
N GLY A 14 6.56 -13.59 6.63
CA GLY A 14 5.45 -12.64 6.47
C GLY A 14 4.22 -13.28 5.85
N ILE A 15 4.40 -14.13 4.81
CA ILE A 15 3.35 -14.97 4.25
C ILE A 15 2.82 -15.95 5.30
N LYS A 16 3.68 -16.62 6.06
CA LYS A 16 3.25 -17.57 7.10
C LYS A 16 2.48 -16.87 8.22
N GLU A 17 2.93 -15.74 8.73
CA GLU A 17 2.29 -14.99 9.82
C GLU A 17 0.99 -14.30 9.35
N HIS A 18 0.90 -13.84 8.09
CA HIS A 18 -0.36 -13.34 7.50
C HIS A 18 -1.33 -14.47 7.09
N LEU A 19 -0.84 -15.66 6.69
CA LEU A 19 -1.67 -16.80 6.29
C LEU A 19 -2.04 -17.75 7.43
N THR A 20 -1.40 -17.67 8.60
CA THR A 20 -1.81 -18.42 9.79
C THR A 20 -2.52 -17.50 10.78
N PRO A 21 -3.85 -17.39 10.72
CA PRO A 21 -4.54 -16.61 11.72
C PRO A 21 -4.41 -17.33 13.07
N LYS A 22 -3.98 -16.61 14.09
CA LYS A 22 -4.04 -17.10 15.48
C LYS A 22 -5.52 -17.23 15.86
N ASP A 23 -5.91 -18.44 16.26
CA ASP A 23 -7.28 -18.76 16.65
C ASP A 23 -7.60 -18.01 17.95
N LYS A 24 -8.40 -16.94 17.85
CA LYS A 24 -8.95 -16.26 19.03
C LYS A 24 -10.45 -16.50 19.02
N LYS A 25 -10.84 -17.72 19.41
CA LYS A 25 -12.23 -18.05 19.71
C LYS A 25 -12.75 -17.11 20.81
N GLY A 26 -13.92 -16.50 20.58
CA GLY A 26 -14.73 -15.91 21.65
C GLY A 26 -14.73 -14.39 21.83
N ARG A 27 -14.20 -13.57 20.89
CA ARG A 27 -14.42 -12.10 20.97
C ARG A 27 -15.68 -11.72 20.21
N ALA A 28 -16.69 -11.25 20.94
CA ALA A 28 -17.85 -10.57 20.36
C ALA A 28 -17.37 -9.51 19.35
N PHE A 29 -17.91 -9.52 18.13
CA PHE A 29 -17.50 -8.60 17.08
C PHE A 29 -17.76 -7.15 17.54
N ILE A 30 -16.69 -6.36 17.69
CA ILE A 30 -16.74 -4.97 18.14
C ILE A 30 -16.99 -4.05 16.93
N ILE A 31 -17.89 -3.08 17.08
CA ILE A 31 -18.15 -2.07 16.05
C ILE A 31 -16.90 -1.18 15.89
N GLN A 32 -16.29 -1.19 14.71
CA GLN A 32 -15.02 -0.48 14.46
C GLN A 32 -15.19 1.01 14.16
N TYR A 33 -16.24 1.42 13.43
CA TYR A 33 -16.49 2.82 13.03
C TYR A 33 -17.97 3.20 13.11
N ASP A 34 -18.23 4.49 13.36
CA ASP A 34 -19.55 5.13 13.41
C ASP A 34 -19.70 6.25 12.38
N GLU A 35 -20.93 6.71 12.14
CA GLU A 35 -21.17 7.94 11.38
C GLU A 35 -20.51 9.19 11.99
N ARG A 36 -20.41 9.26 13.32
CA ARG A 36 -19.69 10.37 13.97
C ARG A 36 -18.19 10.31 13.73
N ASP A 37 -17.62 9.11 13.71
CA ASP A 37 -16.20 8.93 13.41
C ASP A 37 -15.92 9.28 11.95
N LYS A 38 -16.81 8.89 11.01
CA LYS A 38 -16.76 9.34 9.61
C LYS A 38 -16.69 10.87 9.50
N LYS A 39 -17.59 11.59 10.18
CA LYS A 39 -17.61 13.08 10.13
C LYS A 39 -16.36 13.70 10.75
N ARG A 40 -15.88 13.17 11.88
CA ARG A 40 -14.65 13.64 12.54
C ARG A 40 -13.41 13.39 11.67
N LEU A 41 -13.26 12.18 11.16
CA LEU A 41 -12.15 11.82 10.27
C LEU A 41 -12.15 12.66 9.00
N LEU A 42 -13.33 12.94 8.41
CA LEU A 42 -13.43 13.85 7.28
C LEU A 42 -12.95 15.26 7.64
N GLY A 43 -13.38 15.81 8.77
CA GLY A 43 -12.95 17.12 9.24
C GLY A 43 -11.44 17.21 9.44
N VAL A 44 -10.84 16.20 10.08
CA VAL A 44 -9.38 16.12 10.27
C VAL A 44 -8.66 15.96 8.92
N ALA A 45 -9.16 15.09 8.03
CA ALA A 45 -8.57 14.88 6.71
C ALA A 45 -8.51 16.18 5.90
N VAL A 46 -9.62 16.93 5.88
CA VAL A 46 -9.70 18.22 5.18
C VAL A 46 -8.75 19.23 5.82
N ALA A 47 -8.74 19.35 7.16
CA ALA A 47 -7.88 20.29 7.86
C ALA A 47 -6.39 20.04 7.58
N VAL A 48 -5.96 18.78 7.66
CA VAL A 48 -4.56 18.40 7.39
C VAL A 48 -4.21 18.60 5.90
N THR A 49 -5.16 18.34 4.99
CA THR A 49 -4.96 18.61 3.55
C THR A 49 -4.80 20.10 3.28
N VAL A 50 -5.59 20.96 3.93
CA VAL A 50 -5.44 22.42 3.80
C VAL A 50 -4.07 22.87 4.27
N VAL A 51 -3.59 22.37 5.42
CA VAL A 51 -2.23 22.64 5.89
C VAL A 51 -1.19 22.18 4.87
N GLN A 52 -1.31 20.96 4.32
CA GLN A 52 -0.41 20.48 3.28
C GLN A 52 -0.38 21.40 2.05
N LEU A 53 -1.53 21.90 1.60
CA LEU A 53 -1.60 22.82 0.47
C LEU A 53 -0.84 24.13 0.74
N PHE A 54 -0.93 24.68 1.95
CA PHE A 54 -0.15 25.86 2.33
C PHE A 54 1.36 25.59 2.33
N VAL A 55 1.78 24.42 2.81
CA VAL A 55 3.20 24.03 2.81
C VAL A 55 3.72 23.86 1.37
N VAL A 56 2.94 23.21 0.50
CA VAL A 56 3.28 23.05 -0.92
C VAL A 56 3.33 24.40 -1.63
N LEU A 57 2.40 25.31 -1.33
CA LEU A 57 2.43 26.68 -1.85
C LEU A 57 3.69 27.42 -1.39
N GLY A 58 4.10 27.26 -0.14
CA GLY A 58 5.37 27.80 0.37
C GLY A 58 6.58 27.28 -0.38
N MET A 59 6.62 25.98 -0.71
CA MET A 59 7.69 25.41 -1.56
C MET A 59 7.69 26.02 -2.97
N LEU A 60 6.52 26.16 -3.60
CA LEU A 60 6.40 26.74 -4.94
C LEU A 60 6.89 28.19 -4.95
N LEU A 61 6.46 29.01 -3.99
CA LEU A 61 6.91 30.40 -3.87
C LEU A 61 8.41 30.51 -3.57
N ALA A 62 9.00 29.57 -2.82
CA ALA A 62 10.44 29.51 -2.63
C ALA A 62 11.19 29.15 -3.93
N SER A 63 10.65 28.24 -4.73
CA SER A 63 11.24 27.86 -6.03
C SER A 63 11.25 29.00 -7.05
N GLU A 64 10.26 29.90 -6.97
CA GLU A 64 10.18 31.12 -7.79
C GLU A 64 11.03 32.28 -7.23
N GLY A 65 11.76 32.06 -6.14
CA GLY A 65 12.62 33.07 -5.50
C GLY A 65 11.85 34.15 -4.73
N VAL A 66 10.55 33.97 -4.50
CA VAL A 66 9.71 34.89 -3.71
C VAL A 66 9.98 34.77 -2.22
N LEU A 67 10.30 33.56 -1.75
CA LEU A 67 10.69 33.27 -0.37
C LEU A 67 12.19 32.98 -0.27
N ALA A 68 12.77 33.22 0.90
CA ALA A 68 14.17 32.89 1.18
C ALA A 68 14.42 31.38 1.00
N VAL A 69 15.62 31.02 0.51
CA VAL A 69 16.01 29.63 0.25
C VAL A 69 15.90 28.76 1.51
N GLU A 70 16.31 29.29 2.67
CA GLU A 70 16.19 28.62 3.98
C GLU A 70 14.72 28.32 4.35
N ALA A 71 13.78 29.19 3.95
CA ALA A 71 12.35 28.95 4.13
C ALA A 71 11.83 27.87 3.16
N GLY A 72 12.42 27.75 1.96
CA GLY A 72 12.15 26.68 1.00
C GLY A 72 12.55 25.30 1.54
N ASP A 73 13.75 25.18 2.11
CA ASP A 73 14.23 23.93 2.71
C ASP A 73 13.36 23.50 3.90
N PHE A 74 12.95 24.47 4.74
CA PHE A 74 12.01 24.22 5.83
C PHE A 74 10.64 23.73 5.30
N CYS A 75 10.11 24.36 4.25
CA CYS A 75 8.85 23.95 3.62
C CYS A 75 8.95 22.55 2.99
N MET A 76 10.10 22.19 2.42
CA MET A 76 10.34 20.84 1.90
C MET A 76 10.29 19.78 3.00
N PHE A 77 10.99 20.00 4.11
CA PHE A 77 10.95 19.07 5.24
C PHE A 77 9.53 18.94 5.82
N LEU A 78 8.86 20.08 6.01
CA LEU A 78 7.51 20.12 6.54
C LEU A 78 6.53 19.39 5.62
N SER A 79 6.68 19.53 4.30
CA SER A 79 5.83 18.88 3.28
C SER A 79 5.90 17.35 3.35
N LEU A 80 7.07 16.78 3.64
CA LEU A 80 7.22 15.33 3.82
C LEU A 80 6.42 14.85 5.04
N ALA A 81 6.56 15.56 6.18
CA ALA A 81 5.88 15.21 7.42
C ALA A 81 4.35 15.38 7.30
N THR A 82 3.89 16.53 6.80
CA THR A 82 2.46 16.81 6.64
C THR A 82 1.85 15.99 5.49
N GLY A 83 2.63 15.64 4.46
CA GLY A 83 2.19 14.79 3.36
C GLY A 83 1.91 13.36 3.82
N PHE A 84 2.83 12.79 4.61
CA PHE A 84 2.63 11.48 5.22
C PHE A 84 1.41 11.47 6.16
N LEU A 85 1.27 12.49 7.00
CA LEU A 85 0.11 12.62 7.89
C LEU A 85 -1.20 12.71 7.10
N THR A 86 -1.23 13.53 6.05
CA THR A 86 -2.39 13.68 5.15
C THR A 86 -2.79 12.33 4.58
N PHE A 87 -1.82 11.59 4.05
CA PHE A 87 -2.03 10.28 3.47
C PHE A 87 -2.63 9.30 4.48
N VAL A 88 -2.04 9.17 5.67
CA VAL A 88 -2.52 8.26 6.72
C VAL A 88 -3.96 8.60 7.14
N VAL A 89 -4.29 9.88 7.33
CA VAL A 89 -5.63 10.29 7.75
C VAL A 89 -6.68 9.97 6.68
N TRP A 90 -6.36 10.18 5.39
CA TRP A 90 -7.23 9.79 4.29
C TRP A 90 -7.44 8.28 4.21
N LEU A 91 -6.39 7.47 4.44
CA LEU A 91 -6.54 6.02 4.47
C LEU A 91 -7.50 5.54 5.56
N VAL A 92 -7.38 6.09 6.78
CA VAL A 92 -8.29 5.76 7.89
C VAL A 92 -9.73 6.21 7.58
N TYR A 93 -9.89 7.36 6.90
CA TYR A 93 -11.21 7.81 6.45
C TYR A 93 -11.83 6.86 5.41
N PHE A 94 -11.06 6.42 4.40
CA PHE A 94 -11.55 5.47 3.39
C PHE A 94 -11.88 4.11 3.99
N GLU A 95 -11.12 3.63 4.98
CA GLU A 95 -11.44 2.42 5.71
C GLU A 95 -12.77 2.55 6.47
N CYS A 96 -12.96 3.67 7.18
CA CYS A 96 -14.22 3.98 7.86
C CYS A 96 -15.41 3.99 6.90
N LEU A 97 -15.27 4.64 5.73
CA LEU A 97 -16.29 4.63 4.68
C LEU A 97 -16.58 3.22 4.16
N GLY A 98 -15.53 2.44 3.89
CA GLY A 98 -15.65 1.05 3.46
C GLY A 98 -16.43 0.22 4.46
N TYR A 99 -16.08 0.30 5.74
CA TYR A 99 -16.76 -0.39 6.83
C TYR A 99 -18.25 -0.03 6.93
N LEU A 100 -18.60 1.26 6.92
CA LEU A 100 -20.01 1.70 6.99
C LEU A 100 -20.82 1.27 5.76
N LYS A 101 -20.19 1.28 4.57
CA LYS A 101 -20.81 0.79 3.34
C LYS A 101 -21.04 -0.72 3.38
N ARG A 102 -20.11 -1.48 3.96
CA ARG A 102 -20.24 -2.94 4.19
C ARG A 102 -21.40 -3.26 5.14
N LEU A 103 -21.50 -2.55 6.28
CA LEU A 103 -22.62 -2.67 7.22
C LEU A 103 -23.96 -2.51 6.50
N LYS A 104 -24.13 -1.41 5.76
CA LYS A 104 -25.35 -1.11 5.00
C LYS A 104 -25.68 -2.19 3.96
N ARG A 105 -24.67 -2.69 3.24
CA ARG A 105 -24.83 -3.74 2.23
C ARG A 105 -25.29 -5.07 2.83
N ASN A 106 -24.83 -5.39 4.03
CA ASN A 106 -25.19 -6.62 4.75
C ASN A 106 -26.53 -6.51 5.50
N GLY A 107 -27.24 -5.39 5.32
CA GLY A 107 -28.55 -5.15 5.87
C GLY A 107 -28.55 -4.62 7.29
N TYR A 108 -27.38 -4.31 7.87
CA TYR A 108 -27.30 -3.66 9.17
C TYR A 108 -27.63 -2.18 9.04
N GLU A 109 -28.30 -1.65 10.06
CA GLU A 109 -28.42 -0.20 10.21
C GLU A 109 -27.04 0.41 10.49
N VAL A 110 -26.78 1.62 9.97
CA VAL A 110 -25.50 2.28 10.19
C VAL A 110 -25.55 2.97 11.56
N PRO A 111 -24.66 2.65 12.51
CA PRO A 111 -24.75 3.18 13.86
C PRO A 111 -24.41 4.68 13.87
N GLY A 112 -25.31 5.49 14.45
CA GLY A 112 -25.03 6.89 14.77
C GLY A 112 -24.04 7.04 15.93
N LYS A 113 -24.15 6.14 16.93
CA LYS A 113 -23.22 6.01 18.05
C LYS A 113 -23.04 4.52 18.44
N LYS A 114 -21.81 4.04 18.45
CA LYS A 114 -21.37 2.72 18.95
C LYS A 114 -21.88 2.41 20.34
N LYS A 115 -21.86 3.43 21.22
CA LYS A 115 -22.24 3.30 22.62
C LYS A 115 -23.71 2.89 22.78
N ASP A 116 -24.56 3.30 21.85
CA ASP A 116 -26.00 3.00 21.90
C ASP A 116 -26.26 1.51 21.64
N TYR A 117 -25.30 0.78 21.07
CA TYR A 117 -25.37 -0.65 20.75
C TYR A 117 -24.37 -1.50 21.57
N ASN A 118 -23.93 -1.02 22.74
CA ASN A 118 -22.90 -1.66 23.59
C ASN A 118 -21.59 -1.99 22.84
N MET A 119 -21.27 -1.22 21.78
CA MET A 119 -20.11 -1.44 20.91
C MET A 119 -20.06 -2.80 20.22
N GLN A 120 -21.16 -3.57 20.20
CA GLN A 120 -21.20 -4.92 19.63
C GLN A 120 -22.02 -4.97 18.35
N VAL A 121 -21.47 -5.62 17.31
CA VAL A 121 -22.11 -5.74 16.00
C VAL A 121 -23.41 -6.55 16.08
N CYS A 122 -23.47 -7.52 17.00
CA CYS A 122 -24.64 -8.37 17.23
C CYS A 122 -25.90 -7.59 17.65
N ASN A 123 -25.72 -6.40 18.25
CA ASN A 123 -26.82 -5.58 18.75
C ASN A 123 -27.38 -4.63 17.69
N LEU A 124 -26.80 -4.58 16.49
CA LEU A 124 -27.33 -3.74 15.42
C LEU A 124 -28.56 -4.39 14.80
N PRO A 125 -29.65 -3.62 14.60
CA PRO A 125 -30.81 -4.11 13.88
C PRO A 125 -30.43 -4.43 12.44
N ARG A 126 -30.96 -5.55 11.95
CA ARG A 126 -30.73 -6.04 10.60
C ARG A 126 -32.06 -6.11 9.86
N LYS A 127 -32.12 -5.54 8.65
CA LYS A 127 -33.30 -5.66 7.80
C LYS A 127 -33.49 -7.12 7.38
N GLU A 128 -34.65 -7.67 7.75
CA GLU A 128 -35.07 -9.01 7.34
C GLU A 128 -35.25 -9.07 5.82
N GLY A 129 -34.88 -10.20 5.20
CA GLY A 129 -35.05 -10.42 3.75
C GLY A 129 -33.86 -10.07 2.85
N ILE A 130 -32.77 -9.49 3.37
CA ILE A 130 -31.53 -9.34 2.58
C ILE A 130 -30.74 -10.65 2.61
N LEU A 131 -30.92 -11.46 1.56
CA LEU A 131 -30.08 -12.62 1.27
C LEU A 131 -28.63 -12.16 1.11
N LEU A 132 -27.77 -12.56 2.05
CA LEU A 132 -26.31 -12.36 2.02
C LEU A 132 -25.71 -13.26 0.92
N HIS A 133 -25.87 -12.87 -0.33
CA HIS A 133 -25.27 -13.57 -1.45
C HIS A 133 -24.09 -12.78 -2.03
N ASN A 134 -23.12 -12.43 -1.18
CA ASN A 134 -21.80 -12.04 -1.65
C ASN A 134 -20.91 -13.28 -1.62
N GLU A 135 -20.92 -14.03 -2.72
CA GLU A 135 -20.05 -15.21 -2.87
C GLU A 135 -18.56 -14.85 -2.99
N ILE A 136 -18.27 -13.59 -3.35
CA ILE A 136 -16.93 -13.10 -3.70
C ILE A 136 -16.47 -12.02 -2.72
N ASN A 137 -15.28 -12.20 -2.13
CA ASN A 137 -14.63 -11.15 -1.37
C ASN A 137 -14.06 -10.06 -2.31
N ARG A 138 -14.79 -8.94 -2.44
CA ARG A 138 -14.40 -7.80 -3.29
C ARG A 138 -13.10 -7.13 -2.84
N GLU A 139 -12.75 -7.19 -1.56
CA GLU A 139 -11.52 -6.55 -1.06
C GLU A 139 -10.28 -7.30 -1.53
N SER A 140 -10.30 -8.62 -1.47
CA SER A 140 -9.24 -9.45 -2.03
C SER A 140 -9.12 -9.25 -3.55
N VAL A 141 -10.23 -9.01 -4.26
CA VAL A 141 -10.18 -8.66 -5.70
C VAL A 141 -9.49 -7.32 -5.91
N VAL A 142 -9.82 -6.29 -5.12
CA VAL A 142 -9.17 -4.97 -5.24
C VAL A 142 -7.68 -5.06 -4.93
N LEU A 143 -7.29 -5.78 -3.87
CA LEU A 143 -5.88 -6.00 -3.53
C LEU A 143 -5.14 -6.79 -4.60
N ALA A 144 -5.76 -7.82 -5.19
CA ALA A 144 -5.19 -8.57 -6.31
C ALA A 144 -4.95 -7.69 -7.54
N VAL A 145 -5.94 -6.89 -7.92
CA VAL A 145 -5.83 -5.95 -9.06
C VAL A 145 -4.75 -4.92 -8.81
N LEU A 146 -4.65 -4.36 -7.59
CA LEU A 146 -3.57 -3.44 -7.23
C LEU A 146 -2.19 -4.08 -7.39
N CYS A 147 -1.99 -5.32 -6.91
CA CYS A 147 -0.74 -6.04 -7.09
C CYS A 147 -0.38 -6.24 -8.58
N TRP A 148 -1.37 -6.56 -9.42
CA TRP A 148 -1.14 -6.73 -10.85
C TRP A 148 -0.85 -5.41 -11.57
N LEU A 149 -1.46 -4.30 -11.15
CA LEU A 149 -1.12 -2.97 -11.65
C LEU A 149 0.32 -2.59 -11.30
N VAL A 150 0.76 -2.90 -10.08
CA VAL A 150 2.17 -2.70 -9.68
C VAL A 150 3.09 -3.59 -10.52
N ALA A 151 2.74 -4.87 -10.72
CA ALA A 151 3.51 -5.76 -11.59
C ALA A 151 3.63 -5.21 -13.02
N ALA A 152 2.55 -4.67 -13.59
CA ALA A 152 2.58 -4.01 -14.90
C ALA A 152 3.51 -2.78 -14.90
N GLY A 153 3.46 -1.95 -13.85
CA GLY A 153 4.40 -0.83 -13.68
C GLY A 153 5.86 -1.28 -13.66
N VAL A 154 6.17 -2.32 -12.89
CA VAL A 154 7.51 -2.95 -12.85
C VAL A 154 7.95 -3.47 -14.22
N PHE A 155 7.03 -4.03 -15.00
CA PHE A 155 7.33 -4.51 -16.34
C PHE A 155 7.64 -3.36 -17.31
N ILE A 156 6.86 -2.28 -17.24
CA ILE A 156 7.08 -1.08 -18.06
C ILE A 156 8.43 -0.43 -17.71
N THR A 157 8.76 -0.30 -16.42
CA THR A 157 10.05 0.25 -16.01
C THR A 157 11.22 -0.62 -16.44
N ALA A 158 11.09 -1.95 -16.38
CA ALA A 158 12.10 -2.87 -16.88
C ALA A 158 12.34 -2.72 -18.39
N ILE A 159 11.28 -2.50 -19.19
CA ILE A 159 11.42 -2.24 -20.64
C ILE A 159 12.13 -0.90 -20.87
N GLY A 160 11.72 0.16 -20.18
CA GLY A 160 12.38 1.47 -20.28
C GLY A 160 13.87 1.37 -19.96
N PHE A 161 14.20 0.73 -18.84
CA PHE A 161 15.56 0.48 -18.40
C PHE A 161 16.39 -0.32 -19.41
N TRP A 162 15.80 -1.36 -20.01
CA TRP A 162 16.45 -2.15 -21.05
C TRP A 162 16.78 -1.31 -22.28
N LEU A 163 15.87 -0.42 -22.70
CA LEU A 163 16.07 0.43 -23.87
C LEU A 163 17.15 1.50 -23.62
N GLU A 164 17.18 2.06 -22.42
CA GLU A 164 18.10 3.14 -22.04
C GLU A 164 19.55 2.67 -21.91
N TYR A 165 19.79 1.50 -21.32
CA TYR A 165 21.13 1.06 -20.92
C TYR A 165 21.74 -0.07 -21.80
N GLN A 166 21.29 -0.26 -23.04
CA GLN A 166 21.72 -1.38 -23.92
C GLN A 166 23.24 -1.54 -24.12
N VAL A 167 24.01 -0.48 -23.89
CA VAL A 167 25.47 -0.45 -24.06
C VAL A 167 26.19 -1.31 -23.00
N ILE A 168 25.64 -1.45 -21.79
CA ILE A 168 26.27 -2.21 -20.69
C ILE A 168 25.57 -3.56 -20.50
N LYS A 169 25.75 -4.43 -21.49
CA LYS A 169 25.01 -5.70 -21.64
C LYS A 169 25.05 -6.61 -20.41
N ASP A 170 26.14 -6.67 -19.65
CA ASP A 170 26.28 -7.65 -18.56
C ASP A 170 25.66 -7.19 -17.24
N MET A 171 25.78 -5.91 -16.88
CA MET A 171 25.06 -5.33 -15.73
C MET A 171 23.56 -5.30 -15.98
N VAL A 172 23.14 -4.89 -17.19
CA VAL A 172 21.72 -4.81 -17.54
C VAL A 172 21.05 -6.19 -17.49
N LYS A 173 21.72 -7.27 -17.90
CA LYS A 173 21.18 -8.63 -17.74
C LYS A 173 20.86 -8.96 -16.28
N ILE A 174 21.76 -8.63 -15.35
CA ILE A 174 21.56 -8.87 -13.92
C ILE A 174 20.37 -8.06 -13.39
N CYS A 175 20.29 -6.78 -13.75
CA CYS A 175 19.16 -5.92 -13.38
C CYS A 175 17.83 -6.45 -13.94
N MET A 176 17.80 -6.94 -15.18
CA MET A 176 16.60 -7.54 -15.78
C MET A 176 16.15 -8.80 -15.06
N VAL A 177 17.09 -9.63 -14.58
CA VAL A 177 16.75 -10.79 -13.74
C VAL A 177 16.09 -10.32 -12.43
N LEU A 178 16.60 -9.27 -11.79
CA LEU A 178 16.01 -8.70 -10.58
C LEU A 178 14.61 -8.11 -10.83
N PHE A 179 14.42 -7.39 -11.94
CA PHE A 179 13.10 -6.93 -12.38
C PHE A 179 12.12 -8.11 -12.60
N GLY A 180 12.60 -9.19 -13.22
CA GLY A 180 11.82 -10.42 -13.41
C GLY A 180 11.40 -11.07 -12.09
N ILE A 181 12.30 -11.17 -11.12
CA ILE A 181 11.98 -11.68 -9.77
C ILE A 181 10.92 -10.79 -9.10
N MET A 182 11.09 -9.47 -9.16
CA MET A 182 10.15 -8.51 -8.58
C MET A 182 8.76 -8.63 -9.23
N PHE A 183 8.70 -8.74 -10.56
CA PHE A 183 7.47 -8.97 -11.30
C PHE A 183 6.76 -10.26 -10.84
N ILE A 184 7.49 -11.38 -10.75
CA ILE A 184 6.95 -12.66 -10.31
C ILE A 184 6.41 -12.56 -8.87
N CYS A 185 7.15 -11.90 -7.96
CA CYS A 185 6.70 -11.69 -6.59
C CYS A 185 5.35 -10.97 -6.52
N TRP A 186 5.20 -9.87 -7.27
CA TRP A 186 3.94 -9.14 -7.35
C TRP A 186 2.80 -9.96 -7.95
N MET A 187 3.08 -10.74 -8.99
CA MET A 187 2.12 -11.66 -9.60
C MET A 187 1.66 -12.75 -8.63
N VAL A 188 2.59 -13.35 -7.86
CA VAL A 188 2.27 -14.37 -6.84
C VAL A 188 1.45 -13.77 -5.71
N ILE A 189 1.81 -12.59 -5.18
CA ILE A 189 1.00 -11.92 -4.14
C ILE A 189 -0.41 -11.62 -4.67
N GLY A 190 -0.51 -11.06 -5.88
CA GLY A 190 -1.80 -10.78 -6.52
C GLY A 190 -2.64 -12.05 -6.71
N TYR A 191 -2.01 -13.14 -7.13
CA TYR A 191 -2.65 -14.45 -7.27
C TYR A 191 -3.11 -15.03 -5.92
N CYS A 192 -2.34 -14.87 -4.85
CA CYS A 192 -2.74 -15.25 -3.49
C CYS A 192 -4.03 -14.51 -3.07
N TYR A 193 -4.09 -13.19 -3.27
CA TYR A 193 -5.32 -12.41 -3.03
C TYR A 193 -6.46 -12.85 -3.95
N TRP A 194 -6.16 -13.19 -5.20
CA TRP A 194 -7.15 -13.70 -6.14
C TRP A 194 -7.74 -15.05 -5.70
N ILE A 195 -6.95 -15.96 -5.13
CA ILE A 195 -7.48 -17.21 -4.56
C ILE A 195 -8.32 -16.92 -3.32
N GLN A 196 -7.90 -15.99 -2.46
CA GLN A 196 -8.65 -15.60 -1.26
C GLN A 196 -10.08 -15.13 -1.58
N ARG A 197 -10.33 -14.60 -2.78
CA ARG A 197 -11.67 -14.14 -3.21
C ARG A 197 -12.75 -15.23 -3.11
N LEU A 198 -12.38 -16.50 -3.34
CA LEU A 198 -13.30 -17.64 -3.43
C LEU A 198 -13.52 -18.33 -2.08
N ASN A 199 -12.62 -18.10 -1.13
CA ASN A 199 -12.60 -18.85 0.11
C ASN A 199 -13.58 -18.22 1.12
N SER A 200 -14.56 -19.03 1.56
CA SER A 200 -15.61 -18.64 2.51
C SER A 200 -15.06 -18.13 3.84
N LYS A 201 -13.85 -18.56 4.22
CA LYS A 201 -13.13 -18.11 5.41
C LYS A 201 -12.83 -16.60 5.41
N TYR A 202 -12.72 -15.99 4.24
CA TYR A 202 -12.44 -14.55 4.06
C TYR A 202 -13.71 -13.76 3.67
N ARG A 203 -14.91 -14.35 3.71
CA ARG A 203 -16.18 -13.69 3.31
C ARG A 203 -16.78 -12.82 4.41
N ASP A 204 -16.79 -11.50 4.20
CA ASP A 204 -17.56 -10.42 4.87
C ASP A 204 -17.66 -10.46 6.42
N ASP A 205 -17.06 -9.48 7.10
CA ASP A 205 -16.78 -9.50 8.56
C ASP A 205 -18.01 -9.18 9.41
N VAL A 206 -19.11 -8.84 8.73
CA VAL A 206 -20.36 -8.42 9.33
C VAL A 206 -21.32 -9.60 9.47
N ASN A 207 -20.89 -10.81 9.13
CA ASN A 207 -21.72 -12.00 9.31
C ASN A 207 -21.55 -12.56 10.74
N ILE A 208 -22.61 -12.46 11.55
CA ILE A 208 -22.62 -12.86 12.98
C ILE A 208 -22.41 -14.37 13.13
N GLN A 209 -22.82 -15.17 12.14
CA GLN A 209 -22.56 -16.60 12.11
C GLN A 209 -21.20 -16.88 11.45
N SER A 210 -20.15 -17.06 12.26
CA SER A 210 -19.21 -18.20 12.15
C SER A 210 -17.98 -18.01 13.02
N ASP A 211 -17.42 -19.13 13.48
CA ASP A 211 -16.16 -19.34 14.20
C ASP A 211 -14.91 -18.83 13.42
N LEU A 212 -14.95 -17.62 12.89
CA LEU A 212 -13.97 -17.12 11.94
C LEU A 212 -12.74 -16.54 12.64
N LYS A 213 -11.61 -17.18 12.33
CA LYS A 213 -10.25 -16.69 12.57
C LYS A 213 -10.07 -15.26 12.05
N ILE A 214 -9.37 -14.45 12.85
CA ILE A 214 -9.05 -13.03 12.64
C ILE A 214 -8.56 -12.80 11.20
N ARG A 215 -9.25 -11.89 10.49
CA ARG A 215 -8.96 -11.56 9.09
C ARG A 215 -7.93 -10.43 9.01
N VAL A 216 -7.15 -10.46 7.93
CA VAL A 216 -6.32 -9.33 7.51
C VAL A 216 -7.28 -8.23 7.05
N HIS A 217 -7.37 -7.13 7.81
CA HIS A 217 -8.20 -5.99 7.43
C HIS A 217 -7.72 -5.43 6.07
N PHE A 218 -8.63 -4.89 5.26
CA PHE A 218 -8.29 -4.21 4.00
C PHE A 218 -7.12 -3.21 4.19
N LEU A 219 -7.12 -2.46 5.30
CA LEU A 219 -6.04 -1.54 5.64
C LEU A 219 -4.70 -2.25 5.86
N ALA A 220 -4.69 -3.39 6.55
CA ALA A 220 -3.46 -4.16 6.78
C ALA A 220 -2.89 -4.73 5.45
N GLY A 221 -3.76 -5.24 4.58
CA GLY A 221 -3.35 -5.69 3.24
C GLY A 221 -2.87 -4.53 2.36
N PHE A 222 -3.56 -3.38 2.40
CA PHE A 222 -3.20 -2.20 1.63
C PHE A 222 -1.90 -1.56 2.12
N THR A 223 -1.71 -1.42 3.44
CA THR A 223 -0.46 -0.92 4.03
C THR A 223 0.72 -1.85 3.74
N PHE A 224 0.51 -3.17 3.74
CA PHE A 224 1.52 -4.12 3.29
C PHE A 224 1.90 -3.90 1.83
N ILE A 225 0.92 -3.74 0.93
CA ILE A 225 1.18 -3.43 -0.49
C ILE A 225 1.98 -2.13 -0.62
N LEU A 226 1.61 -1.07 0.10
CA LEU A 226 2.35 0.20 0.06
C LEU A 226 3.79 0.07 0.53
N ALA A 227 4.02 -0.63 1.65
CA ALA A 227 5.37 -0.87 2.14
C ALA A 227 6.21 -1.64 1.10
N MET A 228 5.61 -2.64 0.44
CA MET A 228 6.26 -3.40 -0.63
C MET A 228 6.52 -2.57 -1.89
N ILE A 229 5.64 -1.63 -2.24
CA ILE A 229 5.89 -0.66 -3.33
C ILE A 229 7.10 0.20 -2.98
N LEU A 230 7.19 0.70 -1.74
CA LEU A 230 8.32 1.52 -1.31
C LEU A 230 9.64 0.74 -1.38
N VAL A 231 9.66 -0.52 -0.93
CA VAL A 231 10.82 -1.41 -1.07
C VAL A 231 11.16 -1.65 -2.55
N SER A 232 10.15 -1.90 -3.39
CA SER A 232 10.33 -2.10 -4.83
C SER A 232 10.96 -0.87 -5.49
N ASN A 233 10.47 0.33 -5.18
CA ASN A 233 11.02 1.59 -5.69
C ASN A 233 12.46 1.82 -5.21
N LEU A 234 12.76 1.51 -3.94
CA LEU A 234 14.12 1.58 -3.42
C LEU A 234 15.06 0.65 -4.20
N CYS A 235 14.62 -0.57 -4.50
CA CYS A 235 15.40 -1.50 -5.32
C CYS A 235 15.67 -0.95 -6.73
N VAL A 236 14.67 -0.34 -7.38
CA VAL A 236 14.85 0.29 -8.70
C VAL A 236 15.85 1.44 -8.64
N LEU A 237 15.76 2.31 -7.63
CA LEU A 237 16.69 3.42 -7.45
C LEU A 237 18.13 2.94 -7.23
N VAL A 238 18.33 1.91 -6.41
CA VAL A 238 19.66 1.33 -6.19
C VAL A 238 20.23 0.72 -7.47
N MET A 239 19.39 0.08 -8.29
CA MET A 239 19.83 -0.45 -9.59
C MET A 239 20.27 0.68 -10.54
N ASP A 240 19.48 1.75 -10.64
CA ASP A 240 19.78 2.90 -11.50
C ASP A 240 21.09 3.60 -11.08
N GLN A 241 21.24 3.89 -9.78
CA GLN A 241 22.48 4.46 -9.22
C GLN A 241 23.70 3.56 -9.45
N GLY A 242 23.52 2.24 -9.32
CA GLY A 242 24.57 1.27 -9.59
C GLY A 242 25.06 1.31 -11.03
N ILE A 243 24.14 1.42 -12.00
CA ILE A 243 24.50 1.54 -13.42
C ILE A 243 25.17 2.87 -13.70
N GLN A 244 24.65 3.99 -13.19
CA GLN A 244 25.24 5.32 -13.40
C GLN A 244 26.70 5.37 -12.93
N CYS A 245 27.00 4.77 -11.77
CA CYS A 245 28.37 4.68 -11.26
C CYS A 245 29.30 3.90 -12.21
N VAL A 246 28.82 2.81 -12.81
CA VAL A 246 29.59 2.02 -13.78
C VAL A 246 29.77 2.77 -15.10
N CYS A 247 28.74 3.49 -15.56
CA CYS A 247 28.84 4.37 -16.74
C CYS A 247 29.94 5.41 -16.53
N SER A 248 29.90 6.15 -15.42
CA SER A 248 30.91 7.18 -15.13
C SER A 248 32.33 6.62 -15.00
N ALA A 249 32.48 5.42 -14.41
CA ALA A 249 33.79 4.79 -14.30
C ALA A 249 34.35 4.35 -15.67
N ARG A 250 33.49 3.90 -16.59
CA ARG A 250 33.91 3.57 -17.97
C ARG A 250 34.31 4.80 -18.76
N GLU A 251 33.56 5.89 -18.64
CA GLU A 251 33.90 7.16 -19.28
C GLU A 251 35.26 7.69 -18.80
N GLN A 252 35.52 7.61 -17.49
CA GLN A 252 36.83 7.99 -16.92
C GLN A 252 37.97 7.11 -17.43
N ALA A 253 37.78 5.79 -17.48
CA ALA A 253 38.80 4.88 -17.99
C ALA A 253 39.14 5.12 -19.48
N GLN A 254 38.13 5.47 -20.30
CA GLN A 254 38.34 5.81 -21.71
C GLN A 254 39.12 7.12 -21.87
N LEU A 255 38.85 8.12 -21.03
CA LEU A 255 39.58 9.38 -21.03
C LEU A 255 41.04 9.20 -20.59
N GLU A 256 41.32 8.33 -19.62
CA GLU A 256 42.69 8.02 -19.20
C GLU A 256 43.49 7.31 -20.30
N GLU A 257 42.90 6.33 -21.00
CA GLU A 257 43.56 5.68 -22.15
C GLU A 257 43.83 6.64 -23.31
N GLU A 258 42.99 7.65 -23.52
CA GLU A 258 43.17 8.64 -24.59
C GLU A 258 44.23 9.71 -24.26
N ILE A 259 44.54 9.90 -22.97
CA ILE A 259 45.61 10.81 -22.51
C ILE A 259 46.99 10.12 -22.50
N ASP A 260 47.03 8.81 -22.21
CA ASP A 260 48.27 8.03 -22.12
C ASP A 260 48.75 7.44 -23.46
N GLY A 261 47.90 7.42 -24.50
CA GLY A 261 48.20 6.90 -25.85
C GLY A 261 48.67 7.95 -26.85
#